data_AF-A0A3S8ZRF4-F1
#
_entry.id   AF-A0A3S8ZRF4-F1
#
_cell.length_a   1.000
_cell.length_b   1.000
_cell.length_c   1.000
_cell.angle_alpha   90.00
_cell.angle_beta   90.00
_cell.angle_gamma   90.00
#
_symmetry.space_group_name_H-M   'P 1'
#
loop_
_entity.id
_entity.type
_entity.pdbx_description
1 polymer ?
#
loop_
_entity_poly.entity_id
_entity_poly.type
_entity_poly.pdbx_seq_one_letter_code
_entity_poly.pdbx_strand_id
1 'polypeptide(L)'
;MRWLNYLFFALLSSIGFEIKIISVQVFNGKNYGPEFDHLLLLTEIDNQLFIIDIGFGDSFQTPLAIQKHPDRNTAYPGYKIVQNGIFYTVQQKRGNQQYRPQYQFTLNIYNISDFAKMCIYRQTSPASHFT
;
A
#
# COMPACT_ATOMS: atom_id res chain seq x y z
N MET A 1 -5.07 5.65 -7.64
CA MET A 1 -4.14 6.50 -8.40
C MET A 1 -2.80 5.79 -8.47
N ARG A 2 -2.66 4.79 -9.37
CA ARG A 2 -1.58 3.78 -9.36
C ARG A 2 -0.30 4.23 -10.06
N TRP A 3 -0.43 5.14 -11.03
CA TRP A 3 0.66 5.62 -11.88
C TRP A 3 1.76 6.34 -11.11
N LEU A 4 1.42 7.04 -10.03
CA LEU A 4 2.38 7.78 -9.22
C LEU A 4 3.34 6.83 -8.49
N ASN A 5 2.82 5.76 -7.89
CA ASN A 5 3.66 4.74 -7.26
C ASN A 5 4.53 3.99 -8.28
N TYR A 6 4.05 3.76 -9.50
CA TYR A 6 4.87 3.14 -10.55
C TYR A 6 6.00 4.05 -11.04
N LEU A 7 5.75 5.35 -11.22
CA LEU A 7 6.81 6.31 -11.57
C LEU A 7 7.88 6.37 -10.49
N PHE A 8 7.47 6.31 -9.21
CA PHE A 8 8.42 6.32 -8.10
C PHE A 8 9.21 5.02 -7.98
N PHE A 9 8.58 3.87 -8.24
CA PHE A 9 9.28 2.61 -8.43
C PHE A 9 10.38 2.74 -9.48
N ALA A 10 10.05 3.24 -10.68
CA ALA A 10 11.02 3.40 -11.77
C ALA A 10 12.18 4.33 -11.38
N LEU A 11 11.88 5.46 -10.72
CA LEU A 11 12.89 6.38 -10.21
C LEU A 11 13.83 5.70 -9.20
N LEU A 12 13.29 5.09 -8.15
CA LEU A 12 14.08 4.44 -7.10
C LEU A 12 14.93 3.30 -7.65
N SER A 13 14.38 2.48 -8.54
CA SER A 13 15.13 1.43 -9.23
C SER A 13 16.25 2.01 -10.09
N SER A 14 16.03 3.14 -10.77
CA SER A 14 17.07 3.77 -11.62
C SER A 14 18.26 4.31 -10.83
N ILE A 15 18.06 4.66 -9.55
CA ILE A 15 19.13 5.13 -8.66
C ILE A 15 19.66 4.02 -7.73
N GLY A 16 19.29 2.76 -7.99
CA GLY A 16 19.92 1.58 -7.38
C GLY A 16 19.22 0.98 -6.16
N PHE A 17 18.01 1.41 -5.82
CA PHE A 17 17.25 0.77 -4.73
C PHE A 17 16.57 -0.52 -5.19
N GLU A 18 16.61 -1.54 -4.34
CA GLU A 18 15.82 -2.77 -4.52
C GLU A 18 14.37 -2.55 -4.05
N ILE A 19 13.52 -2.11 -4.98
CA ILE A 19 12.08 -1.92 -4.73
C ILE A 19 11.29 -3.05 -5.38
N LYS A 20 10.26 -3.52 -4.68
CA LYS A 20 9.29 -4.53 -5.13
C LYS A 20 7.90 -3.91 -5.21
N ILE A 21 7.07 -4.41 -6.12
CA ILE A 21 5.68 -4.00 -6.27
C ILE A 21 4.79 -5.04 -5.58
N ILE A 22 3.85 -4.58 -4.75
CA ILE A 22 2.85 -5.41 -4.10
C ILE A 22 1.43 -4.89 -4.36
N SER A 23 0.46 -5.79 -4.26
CA SER A 23 -0.96 -5.53 -4.51
C SER A 23 -1.71 -5.16 -3.24
N VAL A 24 -2.58 -4.18 -3.34
CA VAL A 24 -3.36 -3.65 -2.21
C VAL A 24 -4.85 -3.69 -2.51
N GLN A 25 -5.64 -4.07 -1.50
CA GLN A 25 -7.09 -4.00 -1.49
C GLN A 25 -7.53 -2.84 -0.58
N VAL A 26 -8.22 -1.84 -1.14
CA VAL A 26 -8.61 -0.62 -0.42
C VAL A 26 -9.89 -0.86 0.39
N PHE A 27 -9.94 -0.39 1.63
CA PHE A 27 -11.13 -0.48 2.47
C PHE A 27 -12.11 0.66 2.14
N ASN A 28 -13.36 0.32 1.86
CA ASN A 28 -14.38 1.30 1.50
C ASN A 28 -15.32 1.72 2.65
N GLY A 29 -14.97 1.36 3.90
CA GLY A 29 -15.83 1.56 5.07
C GLY A 29 -16.61 0.31 5.50
N LYS A 30 -16.76 -0.67 4.60
CA LYS A 30 -17.45 -1.94 4.89
C LYS A 30 -16.63 -3.17 4.54
N ASN A 31 -16.06 -3.20 3.34
CA ASN A 31 -15.30 -4.33 2.80
C ASN A 31 -14.00 -3.85 2.16
N TYR A 32 -13.05 -4.77 2.00
CA TYR A 32 -11.89 -4.58 1.14
C TYR A 32 -12.28 -4.75 -0.33
N GLY A 33 -11.73 -3.89 -1.19
CA GLY A 33 -11.88 -3.96 -2.64
C GLY A 33 -11.18 -5.19 -3.26
N PRO A 34 -11.25 -5.35 -4.58
CA PRO A 34 -10.64 -6.47 -5.27
C PRO A 34 -9.11 -6.43 -5.20
N GLU A 35 -8.45 -7.56 -5.44
CA GLU A 35 -6.99 -7.59 -5.64
C GLU A 35 -6.59 -6.65 -6.78
N PHE A 36 -5.42 -6.03 -6.68
CA PHE A 36 -4.88 -5.04 -7.62
C PHE A 36 -5.67 -3.72 -7.65
N ASP A 37 -6.42 -3.41 -6.58
CA ASP A 37 -7.10 -2.13 -6.43
C ASP A 37 -6.10 -0.97 -6.31
N HIS A 38 -5.00 -1.16 -5.59
CA HIS A 38 -3.94 -0.18 -5.47
C HIS A 38 -2.55 -0.82 -5.56
N LEU A 39 -1.57 0.00 -5.92
CA LEU A 39 -0.17 -0.43 -6.09
C LEU A 39 0.61 0.14 -4.92
N LEU A 40 1.34 -0.69 -4.20
CA LEU A 40 2.20 -0.29 -3.07
C LEU A 40 3.62 -0.77 -3.33
N LEU A 41 4.60 -0.02 -2.83
CA LEU A 41 6.00 -0.38 -2.95
C LEU A 41 6.50 -1.00 -1.66
N LEU A 42 7.39 -1.98 -1.79
CA LEU A 42 8.02 -2.70 -0.69
C LEU A 42 9.53 -2.66 -0.89
N THR A 43 10.28 -2.36 0.17
CA THR A 43 11.75 -2.40 0.18
C THR A 43 12.25 -3.01 1.49
N GLU A 44 13.44 -3.59 1.46
CA GLU A 44 14.15 -4.03 2.66
C GLU A 44 15.41 -3.18 2.85
N ILE A 45 15.60 -2.64 4.06
CA ILE A 45 16.79 -1.88 4.46
C ILE A 45 17.19 -2.41 5.84
N ASP A 46 18.45 -2.79 6.02
CA ASP A 46 18.99 -3.32 7.29
C ASP A 46 18.11 -4.41 7.93
N ASN A 47 17.67 -5.38 7.11
CA ASN A 47 16.78 -6.48 7.51
C ASN A 47 15.41 -6.07 8.09
N GLN A 48 14.97 -4.86 7.74
CA GLN A 48 13.66 -4.29 8.07
C GLN A 48 12.88 -4.00 6.79
N LEU A 49 11.64 -4.49 6.72
CA LEU A 49 10.73 -4.23 5.60
C LEU A 49 10.04 -2.89 5.78
N PHE A 50 9.93 -2.13 4.70
CA PHE A 50 9.23 -0.86 4.63
C PHE A 50 8.25 -0.85 3.47
N ILE A 51 7.08 -0.27 3.70
CA ILE A 51 6.14 0.06 2.64
C ILE A 51 6.23 1.53 2.27
N ILE A 52 6.04 1.84 0.99
CA ILE A 52 6.05 3.21 0.47
C ILE A 52 4.81 3.42 -0.39
N ASP A 53 4.03 4.44 -0.06
CA ASP A 53 2.82 4.81 -0.78
C ASP A 53 2.70 6.32 -0.95
N ILE A 54 3.06 6.80 -2.13
CA ILE A 54 2.91 8.22 -2.50
C ILE A 54 1.63 8.46 -3.33
N GLY A 55 0.86 7.41 -3.63
CA GLY A 55 -0.30 7.43 -4.52
C GLY A 55 -1.67 7.29 -3.83
N PHE A 56 -1.71 7.12 -2.50
CA PHE A 56 -2.95 6.91 -1.74
C PHE A 56 -3.65 8.20 -1.30
N GLY A 57 -3.10 9.38 -1.63
CA GLY A 57 -3.65 10.68 -1.24
C GLY A 57 -3.17 11.09 0.16
N ASP A 58 -4.05 11.02 1.16
CA ASP A 58 -3.72 11.28 2.58
C ASP A 58 -2.96 10.08 3.17
N SER A 59 -1.73 9.89 2.69
CA SER A 59 -0.83 8.80 3.06
C SER A 59 0.22 9.25 4.09
N PHE A 60 0.98 8.30 4.61
CA PHE A 60 2.20 8.60 5.36
C PHE A 60 3.27 9.20 4.43
N GLN A 61 4.06 10.16 4.92
CA GLN A 61 5.05 10.89 4.11
C GLN A 61 6.45 10.26 4.13
N THR A 62 6.68 9.28 5.01
CA THR A 62 7.94 8.55 5.12
C THR A 62 7.67 7.05 5.05
N PRO A 63 8.61 6.22 4.56
CA PRO A 63 8.44 4.77 4.50
C PRO A 63 7.98 4.20 5.85
N LEU A 64 6.92 3.38 5.84
CA LEU A 64 6.33 2.82 7.04
C LEU A 64 6.89 1.41 7.28
N ALA A 65 7.51 1.20 8.44
CA ALA A 65 8.12 -0.07 8.79
C ALA A 65 7.06 -1.15 9.09
N ILE A 66 7.23 -2.34 8.52
CA ILE A 66 6.48 -3.53 8.93
C ILE A 66 7.16 -4.10 10.18
N GLN A 67 6.66 -3.72 11.35
CA GLN A 67 7.19 -4.16 12.64
C GLN A 67 7.14 -5.69 12.77
N LYS A 68 8.28 -6.32 13.09
CA LYS A 68 8.33 -7.74 13.49
C LYS A 68 7.60 -7.99 14.81
N HIS A 69 7.51 -6.95 15.66
CA HIS A 69 6.82 -6.98 16.93
C HIS A 69 5.81 -5.81 17.00
N PRO A 70 4.50 -6.08 16.82
CA PRO A 70 3.46 -5.04 16.78
C PRO A 70 3.42 -4.13 18.02
N ASP A 71 3.91 -4.63 19.16
CA ASP A 71 3.94 -3.90 20.44
C ASP A 71 5.03 -2.82 20.49
N ARG A 72 6.04 -2.90 19.61
CA ARG A 72 7.06 -1.88 19.43
C ARG A 72 6.62 -0.93 18.34
N ASN A 73 5.56 -0.15 18.60
CA ASN A 73 4.99 0.77 17.64
C ASN A 73 5.94 1.96 17.42
N THR A 74 6.99 1.78 16.62
CA THR A 74 7.90 2.86 16.23
C THR A 74 7.63 3.30 14.79
N ALA A 75 7.46 4.62 14.65
CA ALA A 75 7.58 5.42 13.44
C ALA A 75 6.39 5.44 12.44
N TYR A 76 5.28 6.11 12.81
CA TYR A 76 4.74 7.31 12.14
C TYR A 76 3.48 7.78 12.91
N PRO A 77 3.36 9.03 13.36
CA PRO A 77 2.20 9.49 14.11
C PRO A 77 0.88 9.20 13.38
N GLY A 78 -0.01 8.43 14.02
CA GLY A 78 -1.33 8.14 13.49
C GLY A 78 -1.43 6.94 12.54
N TYR A 79 -0.35 6.19 12.29
CA TYR A 79 -0.42 4.96 11.48
C TYR A 79 0.08 3.75 12.25
N LYS A 80 -0.47 2.58 11.93
CA LYS A 80 0.04 1.28 12.38
C LYS A 80 -0.25 0.19 11.36
N ILE A 81 0.57 -0.86 11.38
CA ILE A 81 0.35 -2.07 10.59
C ILE A 81 -0.03 -3.20 11.54
N VAL A 82 -1.13 -3.88 11.24
CA VAL A 82 -1.60 -5.05 11.99
C VAL A 82 -1.53 -6.27 11.08
N GLN A 83 -0.89 -7.34 11.54
CA GLN A 83 -0.83 -8.60 10.82
C GLN A 83 -1.91 -9.57 11.30
N ASN A 84 -2.61 -10.22 10.37
CA ASN A 84 -3.52 -11.32 10.62
C ASN A 84 -3.29 -12.42 9.56
N GLY A 85 -2.63 -13.51 9.97
CA GLY A 85 -2.16 -14.54 9.04
C GLY A 85 -1.20 -13.96 8.00
N ILE A 86 -1.54 -14.12 6.72
CA ILE A 86 -0.77 -13.59 5.58
C ILE A 86 -1.08 -12.13 5.24
N PHE A 87 -2.12 -11.55 5.84
CA PHE A 87 -2.56 -10.20 5.54
C PHE A 87 -1.96 -9.18 6.50
N TYR A 88 -1.56 -8.05 5.94
CA TYR A 88 -1.10 -6.86 6.65
C TYR A 88 -2.10 -5.74 6.39
N THR A 89 -2.61 -5.12 7.44
CA THR A 89 -3.58 -4.03 7.36
C THR A 89 -2.96 -2.73 7.84
N VAL A 90 -2.94 -1.71 6.99
CA VAL A 90 -2.61 -0.35 7.40
C VAL A 90 -3.84 0.29 8.02
N GLN A 91 -3.68 0.79 9.24
CA GLN A 91 -4.71 1.54 9.94
C GLN A 91 -4.23 2.96 10.20
N GLN A 92 -5.12 3.93 10.00
CA GLN A 92 -4.89 5.35 10.25
C GLN A 92 -5.78 5.84 11.39
N LYS A 93 -5.25 6.73 12.23
CA LYS A 93 -5.95 7.47 13.28
C LYS A 93 -5.77 8.97 13.00
N ARG A 94 -6.88 9.72 13.03
CA ARG A 94 -6.89 11.19 12.92
C ARG A 94 -7.23 11.80 14.28
N GLY A 95 -6.36 12.68 14.80
CA GLY A 95 -6.54 13.30 16.11
C GLY A 95 -6.70 12.26 17.23
N ASN A 96 -7.72 12.41 18.08
CA ASN A 96 -8.01 11.49 19.19
C ASN A 96 -8.95 10.31 18.82
N GLN A 97 -9.22 10.09 17.54
CA GLN A 97 -10.12 9.03 17.09
C GLN A 97 -9.52 7.63 17.27
N GLN A 98 -10.33 6.59 17.02
CA GLN A 98 -9.85 5.22 16.93
C GLN A 98 -9.15 4.97 15.58
N TYR A 99 -8.25 4.00 15.56
CA TYR A 99 -7.64 3.52 14.32
C TYR A 99 -8.69 2.90 13.41
N ARG A 100 -8.66 3.26 12.12
CA ARG A 100 -9.54 2.71 11.08
C ARG A 100 -8.72 2.08 9.96
N PRO A 101 -9.13 0.91 9.45
CA PRO A 101 -8.46 0.27 8.33
C PRO A 101 -8.54 1.17 7.09
N GLN A 102 -7.41 1.28 6.38
CA GLN A 102 -7.31 1.99 5.11
C GLN A 102 -7.25 1.01 3.96
N TYR A 103 -6.39 -0.01 4.10
CA TYR A 103 -6.21 -1.05 3.11
C TYR A 103 -5.46 -2.24 3.68
N GLN A 104 -5.49 -3.36 2.96
CA GLN A 104 -4.73 -4.56 3.28
C GLN A 104 -3.89 -5.06 2.10
N PHE A 105 -2.83 -5.79 2.40
CA PHE A 105 -1.92 -6.38 1.42
C PHE A 105 -1.31 -7.70 1.92
N THR A 106 -0.69 -8.44 1.03
CA THR A 106 0.22 -9.56 1.33
C THR A 106 1.63 -9.19 0.86
N LEU A 107 2.63 -9.99 1.22
CA LEU A 107 4.01 -9.79 0.76
C LEU A 107 4.30 -10.43 -0.62
N ASN A 108 3.25 -10.81 -1.37
CA ASN A 108 3.40 -11.32 -2.72
C ASN A 108 3.93 -10.23 -3.65
N ILE A 109 5.00 -10.54 -4.38
CA ILE A 109 5.65 -9.63 -5.31
C ILE A 109 5.01 -9.81 -6.69
N TYR A 110 4.70 -8.70 -7.35
CA TYR A 110 4.07 -8.69 -8.67
C TYR A 110 4.86 -7.84 -9.65
N ASN A 111 4.62 -8.06 -10.94
CA ASN A 111 5.06 -7.18 -12.01
C ASN A 111 3.99 -6.13 -12.30
N ILE A 112 4.40 -4.99 -12.88
CA ILE A 112 3.43 -3.96 -13.30
C ILE A 112 2.41 -4.48 -14.31
N SER A 113 2.79 -5.47 -15.14
CA SER A 113 1.90 -6.13 -16.10
C SER A 113 0.71 -6.82 -15.44
N ASP A 114 0.85 -7.27 -14.18
CA ASP A 114 -0.23 -7.96 -13.45
C ASP A 114 -1.39 -7.00 -13.14
N PHE A 115 -1.11 -5.70 -13.03
CA PHE A 115 -2.10 -4.65 -12.82
C PHE A 115 -2.84 -4.25 -14.11
N ALA A 116 -2.37 -4.66 -15.29
CA ALA A 116 -2.91 -4.22 -16.57
C ALA A 116 -4.41 -4.57 -16.72
N LYS A 117 -4.83 -5.77 -16.28
CA LYS A 117 -6.23 -6.21 -16.33
C LYS A 117 -7.16 -5.31 -15.50
N MET A 118 -6.71 -4.88 -14.32
CA MET A 118 -7.48 -4.00 -13.44
C MET A 118 -7.43 -2.52 -13.89
N CYS A 119 -6.39 -2.12 -14.61
CA CYS A 119 -6.32 -0.82 -15.27
C CYS A 119 -7.32 -0.71 -16.43
N ILE A 120 -7.52 -1.77 -17.22
CA ILE A 120 -8.53 -1.82 -18.27
C ILE A 120 -9.93 -1.76 -17.63
N TYR A 121 -10.22 -2.60 -16.64
CA TYR A 121 -11.53 -2.63 -15.96
C TYR A 121 -11.96 -1.26 -15.40
N ARG A 122 -11.04 -0.48 -14.81
CA ARG A 122 -11.37 0.84 -14.25
C ARG A 122 -11.49 1.96 -15.28
N GLN A 123 -10.87 1.83 -16.45
CA GLN A 123 -10.95 2.83 -17.52
C GLN A 123 -12.18 2.64 -18.42
N THR A 124 -12.71 1.42 -18.51
CA THR A 124 -13.77 1.09 -19.48
C THR A 124 -15.11 0.73 -18.84
N SER A 125 -15.18 0.53 -17.51
CA SER A 125 -16.42 0.12 -16.84
C SER A 125 -17.27 1.32 -16.42
N PRO A 126 -18.56 1.38 -16.84
CA PRO A 126 -19.53 2.41 -16.40
C PRO A 126 -19.82 2.41 -14.89
N ALA A 127 -19.32 1.42 -14.15
CA ALA A 127 -19.52 1.27 -12.70
C ALA A 127 -18.35 1.82 -11.86
N SER A 128 -17.35 2.47 -12.48
CA SER A 128 -16.24 3.07 -11.76
C SER A 128 -16.56 4.52 -11.36
N HIS A 129 -16.28 4.90 -10.11
CA HIS A 129 -16.39 6.29 -9.62
C HIS A 129 -15.43 7.30 -10.29
N PHE A 130 -14.74 6.91 -11.36
CA PHE A 130 -13.76 7.71 -12.09
C PHE A 130 -14.18 8.04 -13.55
N THR A 131 -15.43 7.74 -13.95
CA THR A 131 -16.11 8.38 -15.09
C THR A 131 -16.91 9.57 -14.64
#